data_AF-A0A2W5V764-F1
#
_entry.id   AF-A0A2W5V764-F1
#
_cell.length_a   1.000
_cell.length_b   1.000
_cell.length_c   1.000
_cell.angle_alpha   90.00
_cell.angle_beta   90.00
_cell.angle_gamma   90.00
#
_symmetry.space_group_name_H-M   'P 1'
#
loop_
_entity.id
_entity.type
_entity.pdbx_description
1 polymer ?
#
loop_
_entity_poly.entity_id
_entity_poly.type
_entity_poly.pdbx_seq_one_letter_code
_entity_poly.pdbx_strand_id
1 'polypeptide(L)'
;MATVKAFNSVVAARTRTAKYIAGNPQVLEKWKALGGLLSDIESLIEHGTRAEAFDFEQLQAKREAELSTSRVQDAFDALQKEHAAIVRAVSAMRPDFAGQPVDRHLESIVRNEAALRQVKDGTKRRRRSSSYEAVRAEIASDAVALLNLSVVAAALAQRRVSRERLEQLKRDAEALSGKVGDQGFAKGTRRAATKKEHEAVAAQRARWGSLYGLLRRLAAEDAGVAEMLRLAKR
;
A
#
# COMPACT_ATOMS: atom_id res chain seq x y z
N MET A 1 5.74 -7.77 -30.19
CA MET A 1 4.97 -6.62 -29.66
C MET A 1 4.85 -6.75 -28.16
N ALA A 2 4.95 -5.65 -27.41
CA ALA A 2 4.86 -5.68 -25.95
C ALA A 2 3.48 -6.21 -25.52
N THR A 3 3.48 -7.25 -24.69
CA THR A 3 2.28 -7.82 -24.08
C THR A 3 1.58 -6.73 -23.27
N VAL A 4 0.41 -6.27 -23.72
CA VAL A 4 -0.46 -5.38 -22.92
C VAL A 4 -0.91 -6.18 -21.69
N LYS A 5 -0.49 -5.72 -20.51
CA LYS A 5 -0.74 -6.37 -19.20
C LYS A 5 -1.68 -5.57 -18.31
N ALA A 6 -1.81 -4.28 -18.57
CA ALA A 6 -2.58 -3.33 -17.77
C ALA A 6 -3.47 -2.48 -18.69
N PHE A 7 -4.48 -1.84 -18.10
CA PHE A 7 -5.36 -0.92 -18.77
C PHE A 7 -4.55 0.26 -19.34
N ASN A 8 -4.82 0.61 -20.59
CA ASN A 8 -4.14 1.70 -21.28
C ASN A 8 -4.95 2.16 -22.49
N SER A 9 -4.40 3.08 -23.28
CA SER A 9 -5.03 3.61 -24.48
C SER A 9 -5.40 2.55 -25.53
N VAL A 10 -4.66 1.44 -25.60
CA VAL A 10 -4.96 0.32 -26.52
C VAL A 10 -6.18 -0.45 -26.02
N VAL A 11 -6.24 -0.81 -24.73
CA VAL A 11 -7.40 -1.47 -24.12
C VAL A 11 -8.65 -0.60 -24.27
N ALA A 12 -8.54 0.70 -24.03
CA ALA A 12 -9.62 1.65 -24.23
C ALA A 12 -10.06 1.76 -25.70
N ALA A 13 -9.10 1.77 -26.64
CA ALA A 13 -9.41 1.81 -28.08
C ALA A 13 -10.16 0.55 -28.55
N ARG A 14 -9.83 -0.63 -28.01
CA ARG A 14 -10.57 -1.88 -28.28
C ARG A 14 -12.01 -1.78 -27.81
N THR A 15 -12.24 -1.27 -26.59
CA THR A 15 -13.57 -1.01 -26.06
C THR A 15 -14.36 -0.03 -26.93
N ARG A 16 -13.72 1.07 -27.36
CA ARG A 16 -14.36 2.05 -28.26
C ARG A 16 -14.72 1.45 -29.61
N THR A 17 -13.86 0.63 -30.19
CA THR A 17 -14.13 -0.08 -31.45
C THR A 17 -15.36 -0.98 -31.29
N ALA A 18 -15.42 -1.75 -30.20
CA ALA A 18 -16.56 -2.62 -29.92
C ALA A 18 -17.86 -1.80 -29.71
N LYS A 19 -17.81 -0.72 -28.93
CA LYS A 19 -18.96 0.20 -28.75
C LYS A 19 -19.44 0.81 -30.07
N TYR A 20 -18.52 1.18 -30.97
CA TYR A 20 -18.86 1.71 -32.28
C TYR A 20 -19.60 0.67 -33.14
N ILE A 21 -19.10 -0.58 -33.18
CA ILE A 21 -19.75 -1.67 -33.93
C ILE A 21 -21.15 -1.93 -33.37
N ALA A 22 -21.29 -2.05 -32.05
CA ALA A 22 -22.60 -2.30 -31.42
C ALA A 22 -23.58 -1.13 -31.60
N GLY A 23 -23.08 0.11 -31.60
CA GLY A 23 -23.90 1.32 -31.70
C GLY A 23 -24.28 1.74 -33.12
N ASN A 24 -23.69 1.13 -34.16
CA ASN A 24 -24.00 1.42 -35.56
C ASN A 24 -24.72 0.23 -36.22
N PRO A 25 -26.03 0.32 -36.48
CA PRO A 25 -26.79 -0.78 -37.09
C PRO A 25 -26.20 -1.28 -38.41
N GLN A 26 -25.77 -0.36 -39.29
CA GLN A 26 -25.19 -0.74 -40.59
C GLN A 26 -23.85 -1.49 -40.45
N VAL A 27 -23.02 -1.08 -39.48
CA VAL A 27 -21.73 -1.73 -39.20
C VAL A 27 -21.96 -3.08 -38.51
N LEU A 28 -22.96 -3.16 -37.63
CA LEU A 28 -23.36 -4.39 -36.96
C LEU A 28 -23.90 -5.44 -37.94
N GLU A 29 -24.68 -5.04 -38.95
CA GLU A 29 -25.15 -5.96 -39.99
C GLU A 29 -23.98 -6.48 -40.83
N LYS A 30 -23.01 -5.64 -41.20
CA LYS A 30 -21.77 -6.11 -41.86
C LYS A 30 -20.98 -7.08 -40.97
N TRP A 31 -20.85 -6.78 -39.67
CA TRP A 31 -20.21 -7.67 -38.70
C TRP A 31 -20.88 -9.06 -38.66
N LYS A 32 -22.22 -9.10 -38.63
CA LYS A 32 -22.99 -10.36 -38.68
C LYS A 32 -22.80 -11.10 -40.00
N ALA A 33 -22.81 -10.39 -41.14
CA ALA A 33 -22.59 -10.97 -42.46
C ALA A 33 -21.21 -11.65 -42.59
N LEU A 34 -20.20 -11.14 -41.87
CA LEU A 34 -18.87 -11.74 -41.79
C LEU A 34 -18.78 -12.95 -40.82
N GLY A 35 -19.88 -13.32 -40.17
CA GLY A 35 -19.97 -14.43 -39.22
C GLY A 35 -19.71 -14.05 -37.76
N GLY A 36 -19.68 -12.75 -37.44
CA GLY A 36 -19.54 -12.28 -36.06
C GLY A 36 -20.87 -12.24 -35.31
N LEU A 37 -20.83 -12.37 -33.98
CA LEU A 37 -22.03 -12.28 -33.13
C LEU A 37 -22.07 -10.96 -32.36
N LEU A 38 -23.27 -10.48 -32.03
CA LEU A 38 -23.41 -9.31 -31.14
C LEU A 38 -22.81 -9.59 -29.76
N SER A 39 -23.03 -10.80 -29.22
CA SER A 39 -22.46 -11.25 -27.95
C SER A 39 -20.93 -11.21 -27.93
N ASP A 40 -20.26 -11.36 -29.08
CA ASP A 40 -18.81 -11.22 -29.18
C ASP A 40 -18.35 -9.80 -28.88
N ILE A 41 -19.07 -8.82 -29.43
CA ILE A 41 -18.82 -7.40 -29.26
C ILE A 41 -19.22 -6.96 -27.85
N GLU A 42 -20.34 -7.44 -27.32
CA GLU A 42 -20.78 -7.15 -25.95
C GLU A 42 -19.77 -7.65 -24.91
N SER A 43 -19.21 -8.86 -25.06
CA SER A 43 -18.15 -9.35 -24.16
C SER A 43 -16.89 -8.48 -24.22
N LEU A 44 -16.51 -7.95 -25.39
CA LEU A 44 -15.38 -7.01 -25.51
C LEU A 44 -15.65 -5.70 -24.76
N ILE A 45 -16.88 -5.18 -24.85
CA ILE A 45 -17.30 -3.98 -24.13
C ILE A 45 -17.30 -4.24 -22.63
N GLU A 46 -17.84 -5.37 -22.19
CA GLU A 46 -17.91 -5.78 -20.78
C GLU A 46 -16.50 -5.89 -20.17
N HIS A 47 -15.61 -6.67 -20.77
CA HIS A 47 -14.24 -6.82 -20.26
C HIS A 47 -13.47 -5.50 -20.27
N GLY A 48 -13.63 -4.68 -21.31
CA GLY A 48 -12.98 -3.38 -21.41
C GLY A 48 -13.48 -2.38 -20.36
N THR A 49 -14.78 -2.34 -20.11
CA THR A 49 -15.39 -1.46 -19.09
C THR A 49 -15.02 -1.92 -17.68
N ARG A 50 -14.97 -3.23 -17.43
CA ARG A 50 -14.45 -3.79 -16.17
C ARG A 50 -12.97 -3.42 -15.96
N ALA A 51 -12.14 -3.53 -17.00
CA ALA A 51 -10.73 -3.17 -16.92
C ALA A 51 -10.55 -1.68 -16.56
N GLU A 52 -11.34 -0.79 -17.15
CA GLU A 52 -11.34 0.65 -16.82
C GLU A 52 -11.78 0.91 -15.38
N ALA A 53 -12.85 0.26 -14.92
CA ALA A 53 -13.30 0.39 -13.53
C ALA A 53 -12.24 -0.10 -12.54
N PHE A 54 -11.61 -1.26 -12.82
CA PHE A 54 -10.56 -1.80 -11.96
C PHE A 54 -9.26 -1.01 -11.99
N ASP A 55 -8.93 -0.32 -13.09
CA ASP A 55 -7.81 0.63 -13.14
C ASP A 55 -8.04 1.79 -12.15
N PHE A 56 -9.26 2.36 -12.14
CA PHE A 56 -9.62 3.39 -11.17
C PHE A 56 -9.55 2.86 -9.72
N GLU A 57 -10.11 1.69 -9.43
CA GLU A 57 -10.02 1.06 -8.10
C GLU A 57 -8.56 0.81 -7.69
N GLN A 58 -7.72 0.34 -8.61
CA GLN A 58 -6.30 0.10 -8.39
C GLN A 58 -5.57 1.40 -8.04
N LEU A 59 -5.85 2.49 -8.74
CA LEU A 59 -5.26 3.80 -8.46
C LEU A 59 -5.62 4.29 -7.04
N GLN A 60 -6.87 4.12 -6.61
CA GLN A 60 -7.29 4.47 -5.25
C GLN A 60 -6.59 3.59 -4.20
N ALA A 61 -6.61 2.27 -4.38
CA ALA A 61 -5.96 1.33 -3.48
C ALA A 61 -4.44 1.56 -3.40
N LYS A 62 -3.81 1.99 -4.50
CA LYS A 62 -2.40 2.39 -4.51
C LYS A 62 -2.15 3.61 -3.63
N ARG A 63 -2.95 4.67 -3.77
CA ARG A 63 -2.85 5.88 -2.93
C ARG A 63 -3.03 5.55 -1.46
N GLU A 64 -4.02 4.73 -1.13
CA GLU A 64 -4.27 4.31 0.25
C GLU A 64 -3.12 3.48 0.84
N ALA A 65 -2.53 2.57 0.06
CA ALA A 65 -1.35 1.82 0.48
C ALA A 65 -0.11 2.71 0.70
N GLU A 66 0.05 3.77 -0.10
CA GLU A 66 1.12 4.76 0.06
C GLU A 66 0.88 5.62 1.32
N LEU A 67 -0.34 6.11 1.51
CA LEU A 67 -0.74 6.88 2.70
C LEU A 67 -0.59 6.06 3.99
N SER A 68 -1.03 4.80 4.01
CA SER A 68 -0.87 3.94 5.20
C SER A 68 0.60 3.68 5.50
N THR A 69 1.46 3.56 4.48
CA THR A 69 2.90 3.46 4.67
C THR A 69 3.50 4.71 5.30
N SER A 70 3.11 5.90 4.82
CA SER A 70 3.54 7.17 5.44
C SER A 70 3.09 7.24 6.90
N ARG A 71 1.82 6.96 7.19
CA ARG A 71 1.25 7.03 8.55
C ARG A 71 1.99 6.13 9.55
N VAL A 72 2.36 4.91 9.15
CA VAL A 72 3.15 4.01 10.00
C VAL A 72 4.54 4.59 10.26
N GLN A 73 5.19 5.12 9.22
CA GLN A 73 6.51 5.73 9.36
C GLN A 73 6.49 6.96 10.26
N ASP A 74 5.55 7.88 10.05
CA ASP A 74 5.38 9.09 10.85
C ASP A 74 5.12 8.75 12.32
N ALA A 75 4.25 7.77 12.58
CA ALA A 75 3.95 7.29 13.93
C ALA A 75 5.17 6.67 14.61
N PHE A 76 5.96 5.88 13.88
CA PHE A 76 7.16 5.27 14.43
C PHE A 76 8.26 6.31 14.71
N ASP A 77 8.46 7.26 13.80
CA ASP A 77 9.43 8.34 13.99
C ASP A 77 9.06 9.24 15.18
N ALA A 78 7.76 9.53 15.36
CA ALA A 78 7.27 10.24 16.54
C ALA A 78 7.52 9.44 17.83
N LEU A 79 7.19 8.14 17.83
CA LEU A 79 7.43 7.26 18.98
C LEU A 79 8.91 7.20 19.38
N GLN A 80 9.81 7.07 18.41
CA GLN A 80 11.25 7.03 18.66
C GLN A 80 11.80 8.37 19.18
N LYS A 81 11.34 9.50 18.62
CA LYS A 81 11.73 10.83 19.10
C LYS A 81 11.31 11.04 20.55
N GLU A 82 10.09 10.61 20.89
CA GLU A 82 9.54 10.74 22.23
C GLU A 82 10.26 9.84 23.24
N HIS A 83 10.48 8.56 22.90
CA HIS A 83 11.28 7.64 23.73
C HIS A 83 12.70 8.17 23.94
N ALA A 84 13.38 8.65 22.90
CA ALA A 84 14.73 9.21 23.02
C ALA A 84 14.76 10.46 23.94
N ALA A 85 13.72 11.29 23.92
CA ALA A 85 13.61 12.44 24.83
C ALA A 85 13.47 12.01 26.29
N ILE A 86 12.64 10.98 26.55
CA ILE A 86 12.46 10.40 27.88
C ILE A 86 13.75 9.74 28.36
N VAL A 87 14.42 8.95 27.53
CA VAL A 87 15.69 8.30 27.90
C VAL A 87 16.79 9.31 28.19
N ARG A 88 16.86 10.44 27.47
CA ARG A 88 17.79 11.54 27.82
C ARG A 88 17.51 12.10 29.21
N ALA A 89 16.24 12.26 29.59
CA ALA A 89 15.87 12.67 30.94
C ALA A 89 16.30 11.63 31.98
N VAL A 90 16.08 10.34 31.71
CA VAL A 90 16.51 9.20 32.54
C VAL A 90 18.04 9.19 32.71
N SER A 91 18.80 9.30 31.63
CA SER A 91 20.27 9.38 31.67
C SER A 91 20.76 10.52 32.53
N ALA A 92 20.08 11.67 32.47
CA ALA A 92 20.51 12.87 33.18
C ALA A 92 20.17 12.83 34.68
N MET A 93 19.17 12.06 35.11
CA MET A 93 18.85 11.83 36.53
C MET A 93 19.52 10.61 37.13
N ARG A 94 19.96 9.65 36.32
CA ARG A 94 20.55 8.40 36.79
C ARG A 94 21.67 8.60 37.85
N PRO A 95 22.58 9.59 37.73
CA PRO A 95 23.61 9.80 38.75
C PRO A 95 23.07 10.03 40.17
N ASP A 96 21.87 10.62 40.30
CA ASP A 96 21.20 10.89 41.58
C ASP A 96 20.78 9.58 42.30
N PHE A 97 20.75 8.47 41.56
CA PHE A 97 20.35 7.14 42.04
C PHE A 97 21.51 6.14 42.05
N ALA A 98 22.75 6.60 41.85
CA ALA A 98 23.93 5.73 41.80
C ALA A 98 24.05 4.85 43.05
N GLY A 99 24.26 3.55 42.85
CA GLY A 99 24.38 2.56 43.93
C GLY A 99 23.05 2.15 44.60
N GLN A 100 21.92 2.75 44.21
CA GLN A 100 20.61 2.31 44.66
C GLN A 100 20.12 1.09 43.84
N PRO A 101 19.18 0.28 44.36
CA PRO A 101 18.63 -0.87 43.62
C PRO A 101 18.02 -0.52 42.25
N VAL A 102 17.53 0.73 42.10
CA VAL A 102 16.93 1.22 40.86
C VAL A 102 17.95 1.55 39.76
N ASP A 103 19.22 1.81 40.11
CA ASP A 103 20.27 2.23 39.15
C ASP A 103 20.43 1.25 37.99
N ARG A 104 20.44 -0.06 38.28
CA ARG A 104 20.54 -1.12 37.25
C ARG A 104 19.37 -1.09 36.26
N HIS A 105 18.17 -0.73 36.73
CA HIS A 105 16.98 -0.65 35.87
C HIS A 105 17.07 0.59 34.96
N LEU A 106 17.50 1.73 35.50
CA LEU A 106 17.73 2.95 34.72
C LEU A 106 18.85 2.75 33.70
N GLU A 107 19.92 2.05 34.06
CA GLU A 107 21.00 1.69 33.15
C GLU A 107 20.52 0.85 31.97
N SER A 108 19.68 -0.16 32.25
CA SER A 108 19.11 -1.02 31.21
C SER A 108 18.33 -0.20 30.18
N ILE A 109 17.46 0.70 30.62
CA ILE A 109 16.67 1.59 29.75
C ILE A 109 17.57 2.47 28.88
N VAL A 110 18.63 3.04 29.45
CA VAL A 110 19.60 3.86 28.71
C VAL A 110 20.36 3.03 27.66
N ARG A 111 20.75 1.79 28.00
CA ARG A 111 21.44 0.88 27.08
C ARG A 111 20.52 0.44 25.92
N ASN A 112 19.25 0.17 26.20
CA ASN A 112 18.26 -0.19 25.18
C ASN A 112 18.18 0.89 24.09
N GLU A 113 18.11 2.16 24.47
CA GLU A 113 18.06 3.27 23.51
C GLU A 113 19.32 3.38 22.64
N ALA A 114 20.49 3.13 23.21
CA ALA A 114 21.75 3.10 22.46
C ALA A 114 21.76 1.97 21.42
N ALA A 115 21.26 0.78 21.77
CA ALA A 115 21.12 -0.34 20.84
C ALA A 115 20.10 -0.04 19.72
N LEU A 116 18.99 0.61 20.06
CA LEU A 116 17.96 1.04 19.11
C LEU A 116 18.47 2.04 18.07
N ARG A 117 19.40 2.94 18.45
CA ARG A 117 20.06 3.87 17.52
C ARG A 117 20.95 3.15 16.50
N GLN A 118 21.71 2.14 16.92
CA GLN A 118 22.61 1.38 16.03
C GLN A 118 21.86 0.59 14.94
N VAL A 119 20.59 0.23 15.17
CA VAL A 119 19.75 -0.43 14.17
C VAL A 119 19.41 0.48 12.97
N LYS A 120 19.46 1.82 13.13
CA LYS A 120 19.24 2.76 12.02
C LYS A 120 20.37 2.78 10.98
N ASP A 121 21.60 2.43 11.37
CA ASP A 121 22.80 2.52 10.52
C ASP A 121 23.14 1.21 9.76
N GLY A 122 22.44 0.10 10.05
CA GLY A 122 22.68 -1.22 9.44
C GLY A 122 21.89 -1.52 8.15
N THR A 123 22.51 -2.23 7.22
CA THR A 123 22.10 -2.43 5.81
C THR A 123 20.68 -2.97 5.54
N LYS A 124 20.08 -2.40 4.49
CA LYS A 124 18.71 -2.52 3.98
C LYS A 124 18.42 -3.88 3.34
N ARG A 125 17.67 -4.79 3.98
CA ARG A 125 16.52 -5.50 3.32
C ARG A 125 15.85 -6.61 4.14
N ARG A 126 16.53 -7.30 5.08
CA ARG A 126 15.95 -8.50 5.71
C ARG A 126 15.42 -8.33 7.15
N ARG A 127 15.70 -7.18 7.80
CA ARG A 127 15.34 -6.91 9.21
C ARG A 127 14.09 -6.05 9.43
N ARG A 128 13.37 -5.63 8.38
CA ARG A 128 12.42 -4.50 8.46
C ARG A 128 11.06 -4.74 9.14
N SER A 129 10.51 -5.95 9.24
CA SER A 129 9.26 -6.16 10.01
C SER A 129 9.53 -6.63 11.44
N SER A 130 10.60 -7.41 11.66
CA SER A 130 11.03 -7.76 13.02
C SER A 130 11.65 -6.56 13.74
N SER A 131 12.15 -5.53 13.03
CA SER A 131 12.68 -4.32 13.66
C SER A 131 11.60 -3.42 14.23
N TYR A 132 10.51 -3.13 13.51
CA TYR A 132 9.47 -2.23 14.03
C TYR A 132 8.80 -2.81 15.26
N GLU A 133 8.44 -4.09 15.22
CA GLU A 133 7.75 -4.73 16.33
C GLU A 133 8.68 -4.91 17.55
N ALA A 134 9.95 -5.28 17.33
CA ALA A 134 10.93 -5.38 18.43
C ALA A 134 11.20 -4.02 19.07
N VAL A 135 11.45 -2.98 18.26
CA VAL A 135 11.68 -1.61 18.76
C VAL A 135 10.46 -1.10 19.52
N ARG A 136 9.26 -1.33 18.97
CA ARG A 136 8.00 -0.97 19.61
C ARG A 136 7.79 -1.70 20.95
N ALA A 137 8.08 -3.00 21.01
CA ALA A 137 7.98 -3.79 22.22
C ALA A 137 8.98 -3.34 23.28
N GLU A 138 10.21 -3.02 22.89
CA GLU A 138 11.24 -2.45 23.78
C GLU A 138 10.80 -1.09 24.35
N ILE A 139 10.32 -0.17 23.50
CA ILE A 139 9.82 1.14 23.95
C ILE A 139 8.64 0.99 24.92
N ALA A 140 7.70 0.08 24.64
CA ALA A 140 6.58 -0.21 25.53
C ALA A 140 7.05 -0.79 26.89
N SER A 141 8.03 -1.70 26.85
CA SER A 141 8.64 -2.31 28.03
C SER A 141 9.34 -1.27 28.90
N ASP A 142 10.14 -0.38 28.30
CA ASP A 142 10.80 0.73 29.00
C ASP A 142 9.78 1.68 29.63
N ALA A 143 8.70 2.02 28.92
CA ALA A 143 7.62 2.85 29.44
C ALA A 143 6.96 2.22 30.68
N VAL A 144 6.66 0.92 30.62
CA VAL A 144 6.11 0.15 31.76
C VAL A 144 7.10 0.11 32.92
N ALA A 145 8.39 -0.12 32.65
CA ALA A 145 9.42 -0.11 33.67
C ALA A 145 9.47 1.22 34.40
N LEU A 146 9.49 2.35 33.69
CA LEU A 146 9.48 3.69 34.29
C LEU A 146 8.20 3.97 35.08
N LEU A 147 7.04 3.50 34.61
CA LEU A 147 5.77 3.63 35.34
C LEU A 147 5.75 2.86 36.66
N ASN A 148 6.46 1.74 36.74
CA ASN A 148 6.52 0.88 37.93
C ASN A 148 7.56 1.34 38.96
N LEU A 149 8.51 2.20 38.58
CA LEU A 149 9.55 2.69 39.49
C LEU A 149 9.08 3.96 40.22
N SER A 150 8.26 3.79 41.27
CA SER A 150 7.72 4.91 42.05
C SER A 150 8.82 5.80 42.68
N VAL A 151 9.95 5.21 43.06
CA VAL A 151 11.09 5.91 43.70
C VAL A 151 11.71 6.99 42.81
N VAL A 152 11.60 6.88 41.48
CA VAL A 152 12.14 7.86 40.52
C VAL A 152 11.10 8.85 40.01
N ALA A 153 9.82 8.68 40.38
CA ALA A 153 8.72 9.45 39.81
C ALA A 153 8.87 10.97 40.04
N ALA A 154 9.31 11.39 41.23
CA ALA A 154 9.53 12.81 41.54
C ALA A 154 10.66 13.42 40.69
N ALA A 155 11.76 12.69 40.51
CA ALA A 155 12.90 13.14 39.69
C ALA A 155 12.54 13.18 38.20
N LEU A 156 11.74 12.23 37.70
CA LEU A 156 11.18 12.26 36.35
C LEU A 156 10.27 13.47 36.14
N ALA A 157 9.38 13.75 37.09
CA ALA A 157 8.46 14.88 37.03
C ALA A 157 9.19 16.24 36.98
N GLN A 158 10.27 16.40 37.75
CA GLN A 158 11.14 17.59 37.67
C GLN A 158 11.73 17.81 36.28
N ARG A 159 11.93 16.73 35.52
CA ARG A 159 12.42 16.75 34.13
C ARG A 159 11.29 16.71 33.09
N ARG A 160 10.06 17.02 33.50
CA ARG A 160 8.84 17.05 32.66
C ARG A 160 8.52 15.69 32.01
N VAL A 161 8.93 14.59 32.65
CA VAL A 161 8.46 13.24 32.31
C VAL A 161 7.38 12.87 33.31
N SER A 162 6.13 13.22 32.99
CA SER A 162 4.99 12.89 33.84
C SER A 162 4.52 11.45 33.63
N ARG A 163 3.68 10.97 34.55
CA ARG A 163 3.04 9.66 34.43
C ARG A 163 2.19 9.57 33.16
N GLU A 164 1.40 10.59 32.88
CA GLU A 164 0.52 10.67 31.70
C GLU A 164 1.33 10.60 30.40
N ARG A 165 2.52 11.22 30.39
CA ARG A 165 3.44 11.17 29.24
C ARG A 165 3.97 9.76 29.00
N LEU A 166 4.32 9.02 30.06
CA LEU A 166 4.75 7.62 29.95
C LEU A 166 3.60 6.68 29.56
N GLU A 167 2.40 6.90 30.08
CA GLU A 167 1.19 6.19 29.67
C GLU A 167 0.86 6.44 28.19
N GLN A 168 1.04 7.69 27.73
CA GLN A 168 0.88 8.03 26.32
C GLN A 168 1.92 7.32 25.44
N LEU A 169 3.20 7.33 25.82
CA LEU A 169 4.26 6.61 25.11
C LEU A 169 3.93 5.12 24.97
N LYS A 170 3.45 4.48 26.04
CA LYS A 170 2.99 3.09 26.03
C LYS A 170 1.84 2.89 25.04
N ARG A 171 0.80 3.72 25.12
CA ARG A 171 -0.38 3.63 24.22
C ARG A 171 0.02 3.80 22.76
N ASP A 172 0.90 4.74 22.46
CA ASP A 172 1.39 4.99 21.09
C ASP A 172 2.21 3.82 20.55
N ALA A 173 3.01 3.17 21.41
CA ALA A 173 3.72 1.95 21.07
C ALA A 173 2.73 0.81 20.76
N GLU A 174 1.73 0.56 21.61
CA GLU A 174 0.71 -0.47 21.39
C GLU A 174 -0.12 -0.24 20.12
N ALA A 175 -0.52 1.02 19.86
CA ALA A 175 -1.29 1.40 18.68
C ALA A 175 -0.54 1.18 17.35
N LEU A 176 0.80 1.16 17.38
CA LEU A 176 1.60 0.96 16.17
C LEU A 176 1.37 -0.41 15.53
N SER A 177 1.11 -1.45 16.33
CA SER A 177 0.83 -2.80 15.82
C SER A 177 -0.44 -2.82 14.96
N GLY A 178 -1.49 -2.14 15.40
CA GLY A 178 -2.72 -1.94 14.63
C GLY A 178 -2.46 -1.22 13.30
N LYS A 179 -1.68 -0.13 13.32
CA LYS A 179 -1.32 0.63 12.11
C LYS A 179 -0.54 -0.21 11.09
N VAL A 180 0.35 -1.10 11.55
CA VAL A 180 1.08 -2.05 10.68
C VAL A 180 0.13 -3.08 10.09
N GLY A 181 -0.85 -3.57 10.86
CA GLY A 181 -1.95 -4.40 10.38
C GLY A 181 -2.74 -3.72 9.25
N ASP A 182 -3.16 -2.48 9.47
CA ASP A 182 -3.89 -1.67 8.49
C ASP A 182 -3.08 -1.45 7.19
N GLN A 183 -1.78 -1.19 7.33
CA GLN A 183 -0.87 -1.11 6.19
C GLN A 183 -0.79 -2.43 5.41
N GLY A 184 -0.76 -3.56 6.12
CA GLY A 184 -0.81 -4.90 5.52
C GLY A 184 -2.10 -5.11 4.73
N PHE A 185 -3.24 -4.75 5.31
CA PHE A 185 -4.54 -4.80 4.67
C PHE A 185 -4.59 -3.94 3.41
N ALA A 186 -4.19 -2.67 3.48
CA ALA A 186 -4.17 -1.76 2.33
C ALA A 186 -3.29 -2.28 1.18
N LYS A 187 -2.12 -2.86 1.49
CA LYS A 187 -1.27 -3.53 0.48
C LYS A 187 -1.94 -4.76 -0.12
N GLY A 188 -2.68 -5.53 0.68
CA GLY A 188 -3.50 -6.65 0.23
C GLY A 188 -4.57 -6.21 -0.76
N THR A 189 -5.34 -5.17 -0.41
CA THR A 189 -6.37 -4.55 -1.26
C THR A 189 -5.77 -4.08 -2.59
N ARG A 190 -4.62 -3.37 -2.56
CA ARG A 190 -3.92 -2.96 -3.78
C ARG A 190 -3.55 -4.13 -4.70
N ARG A 191 -3.03 -5.22 -4.12
CA ARG A 191 -2.69 -6.43 -4.89
C ARG A 191 -3.92 -7.07 -5.51
N ALA A 192 -5.01 -7.17 -4.74
CA ALA A 192 -6.28 -7.70 -5.22
C ALA A 192 -6.85 -6.86 -6.38
N ALA A 193 -6.86 -5.53 -6.25
CA ALA A 193 -7.31 -4.61 -7.29
C ALA A 193 -6.46 -4.74 -8.58
N THR A 194 -5.13 -4.79 -8.43
CA THR A 194 -4.21 -5.00 -9.58
C THR A 194 -4.47 -6.33 -10.28
N LYS A 195 -4.75 -7.39 -9.52
CA LYS A 195 -5.06 -8.71 -10.08
C LYS A 195 -6.35 -8.67 -10.89
N LYS A 196 -7.43 -8.08 -10.36
CA LYS A 196 -8.72 -7.93 -11.07
C LYS A 196 -8.56 -7.15 -12.38
N GLU A 197 -7.83 -6.04 -12.34
CA GLU A 197 -7.52 -5.22 -13.51
C GLU A 197 -6.79 -6.04 -14.59
N HIS A 198 -5.71 -6.72 -14.21
CA HIS A 198 -4.95 -7.58 -15.13
C HIS A 198 -5.79 -8.73 -15.71
N GLU A 199 -6.66 -9.36 -14.91
CA GLU A 199 -7.56 -10.42 -15.36
C GLU A 199 -8.56 -9.91 -16.40
N ALA A 200 -9.15 -8.72 -16.18
CA ALA A 200 -10.06 -8.11 -17.13
C ALA A 200 -9.35 -7.72 -18.44
N VAL A 201 -8.14 -7.17 -18.37
CA VAL A 201 -7.31 -6.85 -19.54
C VAL A 201 -6.93 -8.12 -20.31
N ALA A 202 -6.57 -9.19 -19.61
CA ALA A 202 -6.24 -10.47 -20.23
C ALA A 202 -7.45 -11.09 -20.95
N ALA A 203 -8.64 -11.06 -20.32
CA ALA A 203 -9.88 -11.52 -20.92
C ALA A 203 -10.24 -10.72 -22.19
N GLN A 204 -10.18 -9.38 -22.11
CA GLN A 204 -10.43 -8.52 -23.26
C GLN A 204 -9.43 -8.80 -24.38
N ARG A 205 -8.14 -8.97 -24.06
CA ARG A 205 -7.10 -9.28 -25.03
C ARG A 205 -7.33 -10.63 -25.72
N ALA A 206 -7.69 -11.67 -24.95
CA ALA A 206 -7.95 -12.99 -25.52
C ALA A 206 -9.12 -12.92 -26.51
N ARG A 207 -10.21 -12.26 -26.12
CA ARG A 207 -11.39 -12.05 -26.96
C ARG A 207 -11.08 -11.18 -28.19
N TRP A 208 -10.31 -10.11 -28.03
CA TRP A 208 -9.86 -9.28 -29.15
C TRP A 208 -9.02 -10.09 -30.14
N GLY A 209 -8.09 -10.90 -29.62
CA GLY A 209 -7.24 -11.77 -30.42
C GLY A 209 -8.02 -12.79 -31.24
N SER A 210 -9.07 -13.40 -30.68
CA SER A 210 -9.92 -14.35 -31.41
C SER A 210 -10.77 -13.66 -32.49
N LEU A 211 -11.23 -12.44 -32.24
CA LEU A 211 -12.09 -11.68 -33.15
C LEU A 211 -11.32 -10.85 -34.19
N TYR A 212 -10.00 -10.69 -34.00
CA TYR A 212 -9.18 -9.80 -34.82
C TYR A 212 -9.24 -10.10 -36.33
N GLY A 213 -9.35 -11.38 -36.70
CA GLY A 213 -9.49 -11.78 -38.11
C GLY A 213 -10.75 -11.22 -38.77
N LEU A 214 -11.89 -11.27 -38.06
CA LEU A 214 -13.17 -10.71 -38.51
C LEU A 214 -13.15 -9.19 -38.47
N LEU A 215 -12.61 -8.59 -37.40
CA LEU A 215 -12.47 -7.13 -37.27
C LEU A 215 -11.65 -6.55 -38.43
N ARG A 216 -10.58 -7.23 -38.85
CA ARG A 216 -9.76 -6.81 -40.00
C ARG A 216 -10.54 -6.87 -41.32
N ARG A 217 -11.42 -7.86 -41.49
CA ARG A 217 -12.30 -7.94 -42.68
C ARG A 217 -13.33 -6.82 -42.67
N LEU A 218 -13.96 -6.57 -41.52
CA LEU A 218 -14.91 -5.48 -41.35
C LEU A 218 -14.25 -4.12 -41.63
N ALA A 219 -13.01 -3.91 -41.20
CA ALA A 219 -12.24 -2.71 -41.51
C ALA A 219 -11.92 -2.52 -43.00
N ALA A 220 -11.98 -3.57 -43.83
CA ALA A 220 -11.85 -3.42 -45.27
C ALA A 220 -13.14 -2.85 -45.90
N GLU A 221 -14.28 -2.97 -45.20
CA GLU A 221 -15.60 -2.55 -45.67
C GLU A 221 -16.15 -1.31 -44.94
N ASP A 222 -15.47 -0.85 -43.88
CA ASP A 222 -15.84 0.31 -43.07
C ASP A 222 -14.61 1.11 -42.64
N ALA A 223 -14.50 2.35 -43.14
CA ALA A 223 -13.37 3.24 -42.85
C ALA A 223 -13.30 3.66 -41.37
N GLY A 224 -14.44 3.74 -40.68
CA GLY A 224 -14.49 4.07 -39.25
C GLY A 224 -13.86 2.97 -38.39
N VAL A 225 -14.22 1.71 -38.66
CA VAL A 225 -13.59 0.54 -38.02
C VAL A 225 -12.09 0.47 -38.34
N ALA A 226 -11.69 0.77 -39.59
CA ALA A 226 -10.29 0.78 -39.99
C ALA A 226 -9.44 1.74 -39.16
N GLU A 227 -9.91 2.97 -38.97
CA GLU A 227 -9.20 3.98 -38.17
C GLU A 227 -9.11 3.57 -36.69
N MET A 228 -10.21 3.06 -36.13
CA MET A 228 -10.22 2.58 -34.74
C MET A 228 -9.26 1.41 -34.52
N LEU A 229 -9.12 0.50 -35.49
CA LEU A 229 -8.17 -0.62 -35.41
C LEU A 229 -6.70 -0.18 -35.39
N ARG A 230 -6.34 0.94 -36.04
CA ARG A 230 -4.97 1.48 -35.96
C ARG A 230 -4.59 1.84 -34.53
N LEU A 231 -5.57 2.32 -33.75
CA LEU A 231 -5.42 2.69 -32.34
C LEU A 231 -5.50 1.49 -31.41
N ALA A 232 -6.27 0.46 -31.78
CA ALA A 232 -6.59 -0.71 -30.96
C ALA A 232 -5.65 -1.92 -31.14
N LYS A 233 -4.50 -1.72 -31.81
CA LYS A 233 -3.40 -2.66 -32.17
C LYS A 233 -3.46 -4.05 -31.48
N ARG A 234 -3.19 -5.11 -32.24
CA ARG A 234 -3.21 -6.52 -31.77
C ARG A 234 -2.39 -6.78 -30.50
#